data_AF-A0A0R2L8X8-F1
#
_entry.id   AF-A0A0R2L8X8-F1
#
_cell.length_a   1.000
_cell.length_b   1.000
_cell.length_c   1.000
_cell.angle_alpha   90.00
_cell.angle_beta   90.00
_cell.angle_gamma   90.00
#
_symmetry.space_group_name_H-M   'P 1'
#
loop_
_entity.id
_entity.type
_entity.pdbx_description
1 polymer ?
#
loop_
_entity_poly.entity_id
_entity_poly.type
_entity_poly.pdbx_seq_one_letter_code
_entity_poly.pdbx_strand_id
1 'polypeptide(L)'
;MTKHKIFRFYAELNDYKPLVWRRFEINGEKTMAELSYCIMIMFEMQASHLFSLTQYRRDSFIEGVKMAGLTEEEILEKFKGQTVLQDVHFEFPFDEVSLKENELLAMPDRVTVSEMLGLVNDYAKLKFAYDYGDGWVISVFLEESREEEISLKLLPRVLEGQRFGVVEDVGGPGGLAELEQILKKGTGEEYEDMTRWLDSTTLNLSNFDKDDINFRLKKLLHVYRDIYEKNLGPTKNSLDLLTRQYLGKGVRGY
;
A
#
# COMPACT_ATOMS: atom_id res chain seq x y z
N MET A 1 0.14 -30.25 -4.12
CA MET A 1 0.37 -29.03 -3.34
C MET A 1 -0.96 -28.55 -2.80
N THR A 2 -0.98 -27.83 -1.67
CA THR A 2 -2.22 -27.32 -1.06
C THR A 2 -2.78 -26.19 -1.91
N LYS A 3 -4.11 -26.10 -2.03
CA LYS A 3 -4.77 -24.94 -2.64
C LYS A 3 -4.78 -23.79 -1.65
N HIS A 4 -4.42 -22.60 -2.12
CA HIS A 4 -4.51 -21.36 -1.35
C HIS A 4 -5.42 -20.37 -2.06
N LYS A 5 -6.16 -19.56 -1.30
CA LYS A 5 -6.94 -18.45 -1.86
C LYS A 5 -6.00 -17.28 -2.15
N ILE A 6 -5.94 -16.85 -3.40
CA ILE A 6 -5.07 -15.78 -3.89
C ILE A 6 -5.93 -14.59 -4.28
N PHE A 7 -5.47 -13.41 -3.93
CA PHE A 7 -6.12 -12.14 -4.25
C PHE A 7 -5.19 -11.33 -5.15
N ARG A 8 -5.72 -10.88 -6.30
CA ARG A 8 -5.04 -9.95 -7.20
C ARG A 8 -5.59 -8.55 -7.00
N PHE A 9 -4.69 -7.60 -6.83
CA PHE A 9 -5.03 -6.19 -6.67
C PHE A 9 -4.38 -5.34 -7.75
N TYR A 10 -5.09 -4.28 -8.12
CA TYR A 10 -4.52 -3.11 -8.76
C TYR A 10 -4.45 -1.97 -7.73
N ALA A 11 -3.32 -1.28 -7.66
CA ALA A 11 -3.10 -0.15 -6.75
C ALA A 11 -2.45 1.02 -7.48
N GLU A 12 -2.88 2.24 -7.18
CA GLU A 12 -2.37 3.46 -7.82
C GLU A 12 -2.18 4.61 -6.85
N LEU A 13 -1.15 5.42 -7.08
CA LEU A 13 -0.87 6.64 -6.33
C LEU A 13 -1.80 7.77 -6.76
N ASN A 14 -2.43 8.39 -5.78
CA ASN A 14 -3.35 9.50 -6.00
C ASN A 14 -2.58 10.84 -6.08
N ASP A 15 -3.24 11.84 -6.66
CA ASP A 15 -2.81 13.25 -6.66
C ASP A 15 -1.42 13.56 -7.25
N TYR A 16 -0.82 12.60 -7.95
CA TYR A 16 0.42 12.76 -8.70
C TYR A 16 0.23 12.32 -10.17
N LYS A 17 0.86 13.05 -11.09
CA LYS A 17 0.95 12.68 -12.51
C LYS A 17 2.40 12.81 -12.98
N PRO A 18 2.88 11.88 -13.82
CA PRO A 18 2.14 10.77 -14.47
C PRO A 18 1.87 9.57 -13.55
N LEU A 19 0.93 8.69 -13.95
CA LEU A 19 0.40 7.59 -13.13
C LEU A 19 1.50 6.66 -12.61
N VAL A 20 1.49 6.40 -11.29
CA VAL A 20 2.31 5.38 -10.62
C VAL A 20 1.38 4.30 -10.12
N TRP A 21 1.58 3.04 -10.54
CA TRP A 21 0.66 1.95 -10.23
C TRP A 21 1.34 0.59 -10.16
N ARG A 22 0.67 -0.37 -9.51
CA ARG A 22 1.12 -1.75 -9.30
C ARG A 22 -0.05 -2.72 -9.48
N ARG A 23 0.18 -3.85 -10.13
CA ARG A 23 -0.68 -5.03 -10.10
C ARG A 23 0.06 -6.16 -9.41
N PHE A 24 -0.52 -6.71 -8.36
CA PHE A 24 0.17 -7.66 -7.48
C PHE A 24 -0.77 -8.72 -6.93
N GLU A 25 -0.19 -9.80 -6.40
CA GLU A 25 -0.91 -10.91 -5.79
C GLU A 25 -0.39 -11.20 -4.39
N ILE A 26 -1.32 -11.51 -3.50
CA ILE A 26 -1.05 -11.92 -2.11
C ILE A 26 -1.93 -13.13 -1.77
N ASN A 27 -1.43 -13.99 -0.89
CA ASN A 27 -2.25 -15.09 -0.39
C ASN A 27 -3.20 -14.58 0.71
N GLY A 28 -4.34 -15.24 0.80
CA GLY A 28 -5.44 -14.86 1.68
C GLY A 28 -5.19 -15.09 3.17
N GLU A 29 -4.13 -15.79 3.56
CA GLU A 29 -3.77 -16.03 4.97
C GLU A 29 -2.96 -14.85 5.54
N LYS A 30 -2.52 -13.92 4.70
CA LYS A 30 -1.85 -12.68 5.10
C LYS A 30 -2.80 -11.73 5.81
N THR A 31 -2.26 -10.95 6.75
CA THR A 31 -3.04 -9.94 7.47
C THR A 31 -3.25 -8.67 6.64
N MET A 32 -4.21 -7.83 7.05
CA MET A 32 -4.39 -6.50 6.46
C MET A 32 -3.16 -5.61 6.71
N ALA A 33 -2.42 -5.83 7.80
CA ALA A 33 -1.10 -5.22 8.03
C ALA A 33 -0.08 -5.67 6.97
N GLU A 34 0.02 -6.97 6.69
CA GLU A 34 0.94 -7.48 5.67
C GLU A 34 0.58 -7.00 4.25
N LEU A 35 -0.71 -6.84 3.94
CA LEU A 35 -1.15 -6.16 2.70
C LEU A 35 -0.63 -4.71 2.64
N SER A 36 -0.75 -3.98 3.75
CA SER A 36 -0.29 -2.60 3.88
C SER A 36 1.23 -2.49 3.73
N TYR A 37 1.99 -3.40 4.33
CA TYR A 37 3.45 -3.47 4.16
C TYR A 37 3.85 -3.77 2.71
N CYS A 38 3.10 -4.64 2.02
CA CYS A 38 3.34 -4.87 0.59
C CYS A 38 3.19 -3.56 -0.19
N ILE A 39 2.10 -2.82 0.04
CA ILE A 39 1.84 -1.54 -0.63
C ILE A 39 3.01 -0.57 -0.38
N MET A 40 3.40 -0.38 0.87
CA MET A 40 4.53 0.48 1.22
C MET A 40 5.81 0.09 0.45
N ILE A 41 6.19 -1.19 0.48
CA ILE A 41 7.40 -1.68 -0.19
C ILE A 41 7.32 -1.42 -1.71
N MET A 42 6.18 -1.70 -2.34
CA MET A 42 6.01 -1.53 -3.79
C MET A 42 5.98 -0.08 -4.25
N PHE A 43 5.63 0.84 -3.35
CA PHE A 43 5.57 2.29 -3.59
C PHE A 43 6.74 3.05 -2.95
N GLU A 44 7.79 2.35 -2.51
CA GLU A 44 9.06 2.93 -2.03
C GLU A 44 9.03 3.61 -0.64
N MET A 45 7.95 3.41 0.13
CA MET A 45 7.83 3.89 1.51
C MET A 45 8.68 3.02 2.45
N GLN A 46 9.39 3.63 3.40
CA GLN A 46 10.44 2.99 4.20
C GLN A 46 10.04 2.67 5.65
N ALA A 47 8.74 2.72 5.95
CA ALA A 47 8.17 2.47 7.28
C ALA A 47 8.65 3.46 8.36
N SER A 48 8.87 4.72 7.99
CA SER A 48 9.23 5.82 8.90
C SER A 48 8.03 6.53 9.51
N HIS A 49 6.83 6.36 8.93
CA HIS A 49 5.63 7.10 9.32
C HIS A 49 4.44 6.21 9.65
N LEU A 50 3.38 6.80 10.21
CA LEU A 50 2.11 6.11 10.48
C LEU A 50 1.35 5.80 9.18
N PHE A 51 0.46 4.82 9.25
CA PHE A 51 -0.40 4.45 8.14
C PHE A 51 -1.79 4.03 8.61
N SER A 52 -2.74 4.11 7.69
CA SER A 52 -4.04 3.46 7.81
C SER A 52 -4.47 2.81 6.49
N LEU A 53 -5.40 1.88 6.61
CA LEU A 53 -6.05 1.25 5.48
C LEU A 53 -7.55 1.24 5.73
N THR A 54 -8.35 1.92 4.91
CA THR A 54 -9.82 1.87 4.99
C THR A 54 -10.36 0.96 3.90
N GLN A 55 -11.21 0.01 4.25
CA GLN A 55 -12.01 -0.76 3.32
C GLN A 55 -13.41 -0.15 3.21
N TYR A 56 -13.81 0.23 2.00
CA TYR A 56 -15.14 0.76 1.68
C TYR A 56 -16.16 -0.36 1.50
N ARG A 57 -16.47 -1.02 2.62
CA ARG A 57 -17.37 -2.17 2.68
C ARG A 57 -18.80 -1.78 2.32
N ARG A 58 -19.25 -0.58 2.73
CA ARG A 58 -20.61 -0.11 2.46
C ARG A 58 -20.89 -0.05 0.96
N ASP A 59 -20.02 0.61 0.21
CA ASP A 59 -20.18 0.79 -1.23
C ASP A 59 -20.14 -0.55 -1.96
N SER A 60 -19.18 -1.41 -1.59
CA SER A 60 -19.04 -2.76 -2.16
C SER A 60 -20.30 -3.61 -1.92
N PHE A 61 -20.87 -3.52 -0.71
CA PHE A 61 -22.12 -4.21 -0.36
C PHE A 61 -23.32 -3.67 -1.14
N ILE A 62 -23.47 -2.34 -1.21
CA ILE A 62 -24.55 -1.70 -1.95
C ILE A 62 -24.48 -2.08 -3.44
N GLU A 63 -23.29 -2.03 -4.06
CA GLU A 63 -23.09 -2.45 -5.45
C GLU A 63 -23.49 -3.91 -5.66
N GLY A 64 -23.08 -4.82 -4.75
CA GLY A 64 -23.45 -6.24 -4.82
C GLY A 64 -24.95 -6.50 -4.67
N VAL A 65 -25.65 -5.78 -3.78
CA VAL A 65 -27.09 -5.97 -3.57
C VAL A 65 -27.93 -5.26 -4.66
N LYS A 66 -27.45 -4.15 -5.23
CA LYS A 66 -28.06 -3.51 -6.41
C LYS A 66 -28.15 -4.48 -7.59
N MET A 67 -27.13 -5.33 -7.78
CA MET A 67 -27.15 -6.39 -8.79
C MET A 67 -28.24 -7.46 -8.53
N ALA A 68 -28.71 -7.60 -7.29
CA ALA A 68 -29.82 -8.46 -6.91
C ALA A 68 -31.21 -7.78 -7.06
N GLY A 69 -31.26 -6.55 -7.55
CA GLY A 69 -32.49 -5.85 -7.93
C GLY A 69 -33.12 -4.94 -6.86
N LEU A 70 -32.43 -4.66 -5.75
CA LEU A 70 -32.91 -3.68 -4.76
C LEU A 70 -32.37 -2.27 -5.06
N THR A 71 -33.15 -1.25 -4.71
CA THR A 71 -32.68 0.14 -4.73
C THR A 71 -31.76 0.41 -3.53
N GLU A 72 -30.96 1.47 -3.61
CA GLU A 72 -30.10 1.86 -2.49
C GLU A 72 -30.91 2.21 -1.23
N GLU A 73 -32.04 2.89 -1.39
CA GLU A 73 -32.94 3.27 -0.30
C GLU A 73 -33.48 2.03 0.44
N GLU A 74 -33.90 1.00 -0.31
CA GLU A 74 -34.37 -0.27 0.25
C GLU A 74 -33.24 -1.00 1.01
N ILE A 75 -32.01 -0.97 0.48
CA ILE A 75 -30.84 -1.57 1.12
C ILE A 75 -30.54 -0.84 2.43
N LEU A 76 -30.46 0.49 2.40
CA LEU A 76 -30.13 1.29 3.57
C LEU A 76 -31.16 1.14 4.68
N GLU A 77 -32.45 1.07 4.35
CA GLU A 77 -33.50 0.86 5.35
C GLU A 77 -33.47 -0.58 5.90
N LYS A 78 -33.31 -1.60 5.03
CA LYS A 78 -33.29 -3.01 5.44
C LYS A 78 -32.08 -3.37 6.30
N PHE A 79 -30.94 -2.75 6.04
CA PHE A 79 -29.66 -3.03 6.74
C PHE A 79 -29.27 -1.91 7.72
N LYS A 80 -30.20 -1.00 8.04
CA LYS A 80 -29.96 0.12 8.95
C LYS A 80 -29.40 -0.36 10.30
N GLY A 81 -28.31 0.25 10.74
CA GLY A 81 -27.64 -0.09 12.00
C GLY A 81 -26.86 -1.41 11.99
N GLN A 82 -26.79 -2.12 10.85
CA GLN A 82 -25.95 -3.30 10.74
C GLN A 82 -24.53 -2.92 10.34
N THR A 83 -23.55 -3.64 10.90
CA THR A 83 -22.11 -3.43 10.65
C THR A 83 -21.69 -3.67 9.21
N VAL A 84 -22.53 -4.31 8.39
CA VAL A 84 -22.28 -4.50 6.96
C VAL A 84 -22.29 -3.19 6.16
N LEU A 85 -22.96 -2.15 6.68
CA LEU A 85 -22.96 -0.81 6.10
C LEU A 85 -21.89 0.12 6.70
N GLN A 86 -21.03 -0.41 7.57
CA GLN A 86 -19.91 0.35 8.14
C GLN A 86 -18.62 -0.02 7.41
N ASP A 87 -17.83 1.00 7.09
CA ASP A 87 -16.50 0.82 6.54
C ASP A 87 -15.55 0.35 7.64
N VAL A 88 -14.49 -0.37 7.27
CA VAL A 88 -13.52 -0.86 8.25
C VAL A 88 -12.24 -0.06 8.10
N HIS A 89 -11.88 0.68 9.14
CA HIS A 89 -10.65 1.45 9.21
C HIS A 89 -9.62 0.66 10.02
N PHE A 90 -8.50 0.34 9.37
CA PHE A 90 -7.39 -0.37 9.97
C PHE A 90 -6.27 0.60 10.30
N GLU A 91 -5.93 0.72 11.58
CA GLU A 91 -4.82 1.54 12.06
C GLU A 91 -4.27 0.93 13.36
N PHE A 92 -2.96 1.02 13.58
CA PHE A 92 -2.37 0.76 14.89
C PHE A 92 -2.59 2.01 15.75
N PRO A 93 -3.40 1.96 16.82
CA PRO A 93 -3.70 3.14 17.62
C PRO A 93 -2.45 3.58 18.37
N PHE A 94 -1.84 4.67 17.89
CA PHE A 94 -0.76 5.35 18.60
C PHE A 94 -1.31 6.42 19.56
N ASP A 95 -2.42 7.06 19.18
CA ASP A 95 -3.19 8.01 19.97
C ASP A 95 -4.71 7.91 19.58
N GLU A 96 -5.49 8.96 19.79
CA GLU A 96 -6.88 9.06 19.35
C GLU A 96 -6.99 8.95 17.81
N VAL A 97 -7.54 7.82 17.35
CA VAL A 97 -7.79 7.57 15.93
C VAL A 97 -9.01 8.37 15.48
N SER A 98 -8.84 9.22 14.48
CA SER A 98 -9.94 9.97 13.88
C SER A 98 -10.77 9.06 12.96
N LEU A 99 -11.91 8.60 13.46
CA LEU A 99 -12.87 7.79 12.71
C LEU A 99 -14.03 8.65 12.20
N LYS A 100 -14.54 8.31 11.03
CA LYS A 100 -15.86 8.80 10.59
C LYS A 100 -16.97 8.09 11.36
N GLU A 101 -18.14 8.72 11.40
CA GLU A 101 -19.33 8.19 12.09
C GLU A 101 -19.71 6.76 11.63
N ASN A 102 -19.43 6.43 10.37
CA ASN A 102 -19.74 5.13 9.77
C ASN A 102 -18.55 4.15 9.70
N GLU A 103 -17.46 4.40 10.41
CA GLU A 103 -16.26 3.57 10.39
C GLU A 103 -16.14 2.71 11.66
N LEU A 104 -15.65 1.49 11.49
CA LEU A 104 -15.25 0.58 12.57
C LEU A 104 -13.72 0.50 12.60
N LEU A 105 -13.11 0.77 13.74
CA LEU A 105 -11.69 0.55 13.94
C LEU A 105 -11.39 -0.95 14.09
N ALA A 106 -10.38 -1.44 13.37
CA ALA A 106 -9.85 -2.78 13.51
C ALA A 106 -8.32 -2.77 13.54
N MET A 107 -7.74 -3.68 14.31
CA MET A 107 -6.28 -3.88 14.35
C MET A 107 -5.83 -4.58 13.05
N PRO A 108 -4.92 -3.99 12.26
CA PRO A 108 -4.54 -4.53 10.94
C PRO A 108 -3.84 -5.91 11.02
N ASP A 109 -3.18 -6.23 12.13
CA ASP A 109 -2.47 -7.50 12.36
C ASP A 109 -3.40 -8.65 12.79
N ARG A 110 -4.68 -8.36 13.08
CA ARG A 110 -5.64 -9.35 13.61
C ARG A 110 -6.66 -9.85 12.61
N VAL A 111 -6.72 -9.25 11.43
CA VAL A 111 -7.69 -9.60 10.38
C VAL A 111 -6.92 -10.01 9.14
N THR A 112 -7.27 -11.17 8.59
CA THR A 112 -6.69 -11.67 7.35
C THR A 112 -7.37 -11.10 6.10
N VAL A 113 -6.67 -11.11 4.97
CA VAL A 113 -7.21 -10.74 3.67
C VAL A 113 -8.41 -11.61 3.32
N SER A 114 -8.39 -12.91 3.66
CA SER A 114 -9.54 -13.81 3.42
C SER A 114 -10.74 -13.52 4.30
N GLU A 115 -10.54 -13.23 5.58
CA GLU A 115 -11.65 -12.85 6.48
C GLU A 115 -12.29 -11.55 6.01
N MET A 116 -11.47 -10.59 5.57
CA MET A 116 -11.99 -9.28 5.19
C MET A 116 -12.60 -9.24 3.79
N LEU A 117 -11.95 -9.87 2.81
CA LEU A 117 -12.28 -9.75 1.39
C LEU A 117 -12.80 -11.04 0.78
N GLY A 118 -12.72 -12.18 1.48
CA GLY A 118 -13.05 -13.48 0.92
C GLY A 118 -14.52 -13.71 0.61
N LEU A 119 -15.42 -12.88 1.17
CA LEU A 119 -16.85 -12.87 0.87
C LEU A 119 -17.27 -11.64 0.05
N VAL A 120 -16.34 -10.72 -0.21
CA VAL A 120 -16.57 -9.56 -1.05
C VAL A 120 -16.38 -10.03 -2.49
N ASN A 121 -17.30 -9.62 -3.37
CA ASN A 121 -17.17 -9.75 -4.81
C ASN A 121 -15.89 -9.04 -5.31
N ASP A 122 -15.49 -9.27 -6.56
CA ASP A 122 -14.26 -8.74 -7.20
C ASP A 122 -14.27 -7.20 -7.39
N TYR A 123 -14.89 -6.44 -6.48
CA TYR A 123 -15.09 -4.99 -6.54
C TYR A 123 -14.69 -4.28 -5.24
N ALA A 124 -14.03 -4.98 -4.30
CA ALA A 124 -13.60 -4.35 -3.05
C ALA A 124 -12.67 -3.16 -3.31
N LYS A 125 -13.03 -2.00 -2.76
CA LYS A 125 -12.22 -0.77 -2.82
C LYS A 125 -11.61 -0.49 -1.46
N LEU A 126 -10.32 -0.20 -1.43
CA LEU A 126 -9.59 0.21 -0.25
C LEU A 126 -8.83 1.51 -0.53
N LYS A 127 -8.63 2.29 0.54
CA LYS A 127 -7.75 3.45 0.56
C LYS A 127 -6.64 3.20 1.57
N PHE A 128 -5.41 3.19 1.09
CA PHE A 128 -4.23 3.17 1.95
C PHE A 128 -3.71 4.61 2.10
N ALA A 129 -3.46 5.05 3.32
CA ALA A 129 -2.88 6.35 3.64
C ALA A 129 -1.58 6.16 4.41
N TYR A 130 -0.55 6.93 4.10
CA TYR A 130 0.77 6.86 4.73
C TYR A 130 1.37 8.26 4.87
N ASP A 131 2.05 8.50 6.00
CA ASP A 131 2.60 9.80 6.37
C ASP A 131 1.51 10.88 6.38
N TYR A 132 0.96 11.16 7.56
CA TYR A 132 -0.10 12.15 7.70
C TYR A 132 0.40 13.61 7.52
N GLY A 133 1.71 13.82 7.45
CA GLY A 133 2.32 15.09 7.06
C GLY A 133 2.33 15.27 5.53
N ASP A 134 2.97 14.34 4.82
CA ASP A 134 3.07 14.39 3.35
C ASP A 134 1.77 13.97 2.63
N GLY A 135 0.89 13.23 3.32
CA GLY A 135 -0.46 12.89 2.87
C GLY A 135 -0.50 11.89 1.71
N TRP A 136 0.38 10.88 1.69
CA TRP A 136 0.37 9.88 0.62
C TRP A 136 -0.90 9.04 0.64
N VAL A 137 -1.54 8.90 -0.51
CA VAL A 137 -2.75 8.07 -0.66
C VAL A 137 -2.58 7.13 -1.85
N ILE A 138 -2.83 5.84 -1.60
CA ILE A 138 -2.92 4.80 -2.63
C ILE A 138 -4.35 4.26 -2.67
N SER A 139 -4.99 4.35 -3.84
CA SER A 139 -6.24 3.64 -4.08
C SER A 139 -5.96 2.20 -4.48
N VAL A 140 -6.62 1.24 -3.83
CA VAL A 140 -6.39 -0.20 -4.01
C VAL A 140 -7.71 -0.88 -4.36
N PHE A 141 -7.70 -1.67 -5.43
CA PHE A 141 -8.87 -2.32 -6.00
C PHE A 141 -8.61 -3.82 -6.09
N LEU A 142 -9.51 -4.62 -5.53
CA LEU A 142 -9.52 -6.06 -5.77
C LEU A 142 -9.95 -6.31 -7.22
N GLU A 143 -9.11 -6.97 -8.01
CA GLU A 143 -9.44 -7.35 -9.40
C GLU A 143 -9.98 -8.79 -9.49
N GLU A 144 -9.50 -9.69 -8.64
CA GLU A 144 -9.85 -11.11 -8.67
C GLU A 144 -9.53 -11.78 -7.33
N SER A 145 -10.37 -12.72 -6.89
CA SER A 145 -10.00 -13.75 -5.92
C SER A 145 -10.19 -15.17 -6.49
N ARG A 146 -9.19 -16.05 -6.32
CA ARG A 146 -9.23 -17.42 -6.85
C ARG A 146 -8.56 -18.43 -5.94
N GLU A 147 -8.94 -19.70 -6.04
CA GLU A 147 -8.17 -20.80 -5.45
C GLU A 147 -7.14 -21.32 -6.46
N GLU A 148 -5.89 -21.43 -6.03
CA GLU A 148 -4.81 -21.91 -6.88
C GLU A 148 -3.90 -22.89 -6.12
N GLU A 149 -3.46 -23.95 -6.80
CA GLU A 149 -2.42 -24.84 -6.30
C GLU A 149 -1.04 -24.19 -6.53
N ILE A 150 -0.53 -23.47 -5.53
CA ILE A 150 0.68 -22.64 -5.65
C ILE A 150 1.58 -22.75 -4.40
N SER A 151 2.89 -22.60 -4.59
CA SER A 151 3.82 -22.44 -3.46
C SER A 151 3.72 -21.03 -2.87
N LEU A 152 3.44 -20.92 -1.57
CA LEU A 152 3.42 -19.63 -0.86
C LEU A 152 4.75 -18.87 -0.93
N LYS A 153 5.88 -19.54 -1.25
CA LYS A 153 7.19 -18.88 -1.49
C LYS A 153 7.19 -17.94 -2.71
N LEU A 154 6.20 -18.09 -3.59
CA LEU A 154 6.01 -17.23 -4.76
C LEU A 154 5.18 -15.98 -4.44
N LEU A 155 4.68 -15.84 -3.20
CA LEU A 155 3.79 -14.75 -2.78
C LEU A 155 4.35 -14.01 -1.54
N PRO A 156 4.06 -12.71 -1.38
CA PRO A 156 3.41 -11.84 -2.37
C PRO A 156 4.31 -11.58 -3.59
N ARG A 157 3.71 -11.19 -4.71
CA ARG A 157 4.44 -10.84 -5.93
C ARG A 157 3.80 -9.69 -6.70
N VAL A 158 4.64 -8.84 -7.28
CA VAL A 158 4.24 -7.87 -8.31
C VAL A 158 4.27 -8.55 -9.67
N LEU A 159 3.16 -8.41 -10.40
CA LEU A 159 3.02 -8.89 -11.77
C LEU A 159 3.46 -7.82 -12.77
N GLU A 160 2.96 -6.60 -12.57
CA GLU A 160 3.10 -5.46 -13.48
C GLU A 160 3.04 -4.14 -12.69
N GLY A 161 3.46 -3.05 -13.32
CA GLY A 161 3.44 -1.73 -12.72
C GLY A 161 4.17 -0.71 -13.58
N GLN A 162 4.18 0.53 -13.11
CA GLN A 162 4.87 1.62 -13.78
C GLN A 162 5.40 2.63 -12.77
N ARG A 163 6.55 3.24 -13.12
CA ARG A 163 7.24 4.28 -12.34
C ARG A 163 7.74 3.82 -10.98
N PHE A 164 8.56 4.66 -10.37
CA PHE A 164 9.38 4.29 -9.22
C PHE A 164 8.56 4.12 -7.95
N GLY A 165 7.77 5.13 -7.57
CA GLY A 165 7.09 5.18 -6.28
C GLY A 165 7.14 6.60 -5.74
N VAL A 166 7.11 6.72 -4.41
CA VAL A 166 7.29 7.99 -3.71
C VAL A 166 8.76 8.20 -3.33
N VAL A 167 9.06 9.40 -2.83
CA VAL A 167 10.33 9.71 -2.16
C VAL A 167 9.95 10.22 -0.77
N GLU A 168 10.40 9.52 0.27
CA GLU A 168 10.17 9.91 1.66
C GLU A 168 10.56 11.36 1.92
N ASP A 169 9.74 12.06 2.71
CA ASP A 169 9.92 13.44 3.20
C ASP A 169 10.11 14.50 2.10
N VAL A 170 9.62 14.25 0.87
CA VAL A 170 9.73 15.20 -0.23
C VAL A 170 8.66 16.29 -0.18
N GLY A 171 7.65 16.18 0.69
CA GLY A 171 6.53 17.11 0.77
C GLY A 171 5.31 16.66 -0.05
N GLY A 172 5.04 15.35 -0.03
CA GLY A 172 3.85 14.78 -0.66
C GLY A 172 3.85 14.85 -2.20
N PRO A 173 2.66 14.67 -2.83
CA PRO A 173 2.54 14.65 -4.29
C PRO A 173 3.08 15.90 -5.01
N GLY A 174 2.91 17.08 -4.39
CA GLY A 174 3.43 18.34 -4.91
C GLY A 174 4.96 18.38 -4.92
N GLY A 175 5.59 18.00 -3.80
CA GLY A 175 7.04 17.91 -3.68
C GLY A 175 7.65 16.87 -4.62
N LEU A 176 6.99 15.73 -4.85
CA LEU A 176 7.44 14.73 -5.82
C LEU A 176 7.38 15.25 -7.26
N ALA A 177 6.37 16.05 -7.60
CA ALA A 177 6.26 16.69 -8.91
C ALA A 177 7.38 17.73 -9.13
N GLU A 178 7.68 18.53 -8.11
CA GLU A 178 8.81 19.48 -8.14
C GLU A 178 10.15 18.74 -8.28
N LEU A 179 10.36 17.70 -7.48
CA LEU A 179 11.54 16.85 -7.57
C LEU A 179 11.75 16.30 -8.99
N GLU A 180 10.68 15.79 -9.63
CA GLU A 180 10.79 15.27 -10.99
C GLU A 180 11.23 16.36 -11.99
N GLN A 181 10.74 17.60 -11.83
CA GLN A 181 11.15 18.72 -12.68
C GLN A 181 12.63 19.06 -12.49
N ILE A 182 13.08 19.10 -11.23
CA ILE A 182 14.49 19.34 -10.88
C ILE A 182 15.39 18.26 -11.50
N LEU A 183 15.03 16.98 -11.33
CA LEU A 183 15.79 15.86 -11.88
C LEU A 183 15.79 15.86 -13.42
N LYS A 184 14.68 16.23 -14.07
CA LYS A 184 14.61 16.38 -15.53
C LYS A 184 15.49 17.50 -16.07
N LYS A 185 15.60 18.61 -15.33
CA LYS A 185 16.51 19.73 -15.68
C LYS A 185 17.96 19.28 -15.59
N GLY A 186 18.32 18.51 -14.55
CA GLY A 186 19.62 17.85 -14.44
C GLY A 186 20.81 18.78 -14.18
N THR A 187 20.58 20.05 -13.87
CA THR A 187 21.62 21.08 -13.68
C THR A 187 21.08 22.29 -12.91
N GLY A 188 21.99 23.08 -12.33
CA GLY A 188 21.70 24.29 -11.55
C GLY A 188 21.71 24.05 -10.04
N GLU A 189 21.64 25.14 -9.27
CA GLU A 189 21.72 25.13 -7.79
C GLU A 189 20.68 24.20 -7.15
N GLU A 190 19.41 24.28 -7.58
CA GLU A 190 18.33 23.39 -7.10
C GLU A 190 18.62 21.91 -7.35
N TYR A 191 19.25 21.56 -8.47
CA TYR A 191 19.62 20.18 -8.78
C TYR A 191 20.78 19.70 -7.91
N GLU A 192 21.80 20.53 -7.72
CA GLU A 192 22.93 20.21 -6.84
C GLU A 192 22.49 20.05 -5.38
N ASP A 193 21.61 20.91 -4.90
CA ASP A 193 21.05 20.83 -3.55
C ASP A 193 20.16 19.60 -3.38
N MET A 194 19.29 19.33 -4.36
CA MET A 194 18.38 18.19 -4.30
C MET A 194 19.13 16.86 -4.38
N THR A 195 20.11 16.71 -5.27
CA THR A 195 20.91 15.48 -5.37
C THR A 195 21.79 15.26 -4.14
N ARG A 196 22.28 16.35 -3.51
CA ARG A 196 22.97 16.28 -2.22
C ARG A 196 22.04 15.84 -1.09
N TRP A 197 20.81 16.36 -1.04
CA TRP A 197 19.81 15.94 -0.05
C TRP A 197 19.36 14.49 -0.25
N LEU A 198 19.17 14.07 -1.51
CA LEU A 198 18.84 12.69 -1.86
C LEU A 198 19.98 11.70 -1.59
N ASP A 199 21.21 12.19 -1.51
CA ASP A 199 22.43 11.37 -1.61
C ASP A 199 22.41 10.46 -2.85
N SER A 200 21.95 11.02 -3.98
CA SER A 200 21.80 10.28 -5.23
C SER A 200 21.79 11.20 -6.43
N THR A 201 22.48 10.76 -7.48
CA THR A 201 22.44 11.34 -8.83
C THR A 201 21.80 10.38 -9.84
N THR A 202 21.30 9.22 -9.37
CA THR A 202 20.84 8.12 -10.24
C THR A 202 19.34 7.83 -10.09
N LEU A 203 18.64 8.56 -9.21
CA LEU A 203 17.20 8.42 -9.05
C LEU A 203 16.48 8.72 -10.36
N ASN A 204 15.72 7.74 -10.86
CA ASN A 204 14.88 7.88 -12.04
C ASN A 204 13.44 7.51 -11.68
N LEU A 205 12.59 8.54 -11.50
CA LEU A 205 11.18 8.36 -11.14
C LEU A 205 10.35 7.63 -12.21
N SER A 206 10.84 7.52 -13.45
CA SER A 206 10.18 6.76 -14.51
C SER A 206 10.52 5.27 -14.49
N ASN A 207 11.52 4.85 -13.72
CA ASN A 207 11.95 3.45 -13.65
C ASN A 207 10.92 2.57 -12.93
N PHE A 208 10.73 1.34 -13.37
CA PHE A 208 9.97 0.31 -12.67
C PHE A 208 10.77 -1.00 -12.72
N ASP A 209 11.39 -1.36 -11.60
CA ASP A 209 12.18 -2.58 -11.48
C ASP A 209 11.36 -3.65 -10.76
N LYS A 210 10.69 -4.51 -11.55
CA LYS A 210 9.84 -5.57 -11.02
C LYS A 210 10.64 -6.60 -10.20
N ASP A 211 11.87 -6.88 -10.58
CA ASP A 211 12.68 -7.92 -9.95
C ASP A 211 13.19 -7.43 -8.59
N ASP A 212 13.64 -6.17 -8.50
CA ASP A 212 14.00 -5.52 -7.25
C ASP A 212 12.82 -5.46 -6.28
N ILE A 213 11.65 -5.00 -6.75
CA ILE A 213 10.45 -4.91 -5.89
C ILE A 213 10.06 -6.30 -5.36
N ASN A 214 10.07 -7.34 -6.20
CA ASN A 214 9.78 -8.72 -5.77
C ASN A 214 10.83 -9.28 -4.82
N PHE A 215 12.11 -8.93 -4.99
CA PHE A 215 13.17 -9.26 -4.04
C PHE A 215 12.92 -8.59 -2.68
N ARG A 216 12.62 -7.29 -2.68
CA ARG A 216 12.34 -6.49 -1.49
C ARG A 216 11.09 -6.98 -0.75
N LEU A 217 10.00 -7.31 -1.45
CA LEU A 217 8.81 -7.92 -0.83
C LEU A 217 9.17 -9.18 -0.01
N LYS A 218 10.02 -10.05 -0.55
CA LYS A 218 10.45 -11.28 0.16
C LYS A 218 11.35 -10.99 1.36
N LYS A 219 12.14 -9.91 1.31
CA LYS A 219 13.16 -9.60 2.32
C LYS A 219 12.70 -8.63 3.39
N LEU A 220 11.79 -7.71 3.09
CA LEU A 220 11.45 -6.61 3.96
C LEU A 220 10.17 -6.81 4.78
N LEU A 221 9.26 -7.73 4.41
CA LEU A 221 8.01 -7.93 5.17
C LEU A 221 8.22 -8.12 6.68
N HIS A 222 9.25 -8.85 7.09
CA HIS A 222 9.55 -9.05 8.50
C HIS A 222 10.06 -7.76 9.19
N VAL A 223 10.76 -6.89 8.46
CA VAL A 223 11.25 -5.60 8.98
C VAL A 223 10.08 -4.69 9.31
N TYR A 224 9.09 -4.60 8.42
CA TYR A 224 7.90 -3.77 8.61
C TYR A 224 7.07 -4.31 9.78
N ARG A 225 6.98 -5.64 9.92
CA ARG A 225 6.38 -6.29 11.08
C ARG A 225 7.09 -5.92 12.38
N ASP A 226 8.41 -5.98 12.40
CA ASP A 226 9.19 -5.63 13.59
C ASP A 226 9.01 -4.15 13.98
N ILE A 227 8.95 -3.25 12.99
CA ILE A 227 8.71 -1.81 13.21
C ILE A 227 7.29 -1.57 13.77
N TYR A 228 6.25 -2.00 13.05
CA TYR A 228 4.87 -1.62 13.38
C TYR A 228 4.21 -2.48 14.47
N GLU A 229 4.48 -3.78 14.52
CA GLU A 229 3.81 -4.69 15.47
C GLU A 229 4.60 -4.90 16.75
N LYS A 230 5.93 -4.70 16.72
CA LYS A 230 6.81 -4.93 17.88
C LYS A 230 7.50 -3.69 18.39
N ASN A 231 7.34 -2.53 17.73
CA ASN A 231 8.04 -1.29 18.06
C ASN A 231 9.57 -1.46 18.12
N LEU A 232 10.13 -2.25 17.21
CA LEU A 232 11.57 -2.47 17.10
C LEU A 232 12.14 -1.67 15.94
N GLY A 233 13.12 -0.82 16.23
CA GLY A 233 13.87 -0.12 15.18
C GLY A 233 14.61 -1.11 14.26
N PRO A 234 14.86 -0.74 13.00
CA PRO A 234 15.52 -1.60 12.05
C PRO A 234 16.96 -1.92 12.48
N THR A 235 17.34 -3.20 12.38
CA THR A 235 18.75 -3.60 12.55
C THR A 235 19.62 -3.01 11.44
N LYS A 236 20.95 -3.03 11.57
CA LYS A 236 21.85 -2.64 10.49
C LYS A 236 21.52 -3.37 9.17
N ASN A 237 21.35 -4.68 9.22
CA ASN A 237 21.00 -5.47 8.03
C ASN A 237 19.64 -5.05 7.43
N SER A 238 18.67 -4.70 8.29
CA SER A 238 17.36 -4.21 7.86
C SER A 238 17.49 -2.83 7.19
N LEU A 239 18.30 -1.93 7.75
CA LEU A 239 18.62 -0.62 7.16
C LEU A 239 19.33 -0.77 5.81
N ASP A 240 20.33 -1.64 5.72
CA ASP A 240 21.06 -1.92 4.48
C ASP A 240 20.13 -2.44 3.36
N LEU A 241 19.10 -3.21 3.72
CA LEU A 241 18.05 -3.67 2.80
C LEU A 241 17.06 -2.56 2.41
N LEU A 242 16.59 -1.76 3.38
CA LEU A 242 15.68 -0.63 3.16
C LEU A 242 16.31 0.40 2.22
N THR A 243 17.57 0.72 2.45
CA THR A 243 18.37 1.69 1.69
C THR A 243 19.05 1.11 0.45
N ARG A 244 18.73 -0.13 0.05
CA ARG A 244 19.26 -0.77 -1.17
C ARG A 244 20.79 -0.71 -1.30
N GLN A 245 21.53 -0.93 -0.21
CA GLN A 245 23.01 -0.98 -0.29
C GLN A 245 23.52 -2.08 -1.22
N TYR A 246 22.74 -3.16 -1.41
CA TYR A 246 23.07 -4.23 -2.37
C TYR A 246 23.03 -3.78 -3.84
N LEU A 247 22.46 -2.61 -4.14
CA LEU A 247 22.52 -1.94 -5.43
C LEU A 247 23.46 -0.72 -5.43
N GLY A 248 24.21 -0.51 -4.34
CA GLY A 248 25.10 0.64 -4.18
C GLY A 248 24.37 1.98 -4.08
N LYS A 249 23.11 1.99 -3.63
CA LYS A 249 22.35 3.23 -3.41
C LYS A 249 22.82 3.96 -2.15
N GLY A 250 22.61 5.28 -2.14
CA GLY A 250 22.99 6.16 -1.03
C GLY A 250 22.14 5.96 0.22
N VAL A 251 22.34 6.82 1.22
CA VAL A 251 21.72 6.67 2.57
C VAL A 251 20.19 6.70 2.57
N ARG A 252 19.56 7.26 1.52
CA ARG A 252 18.10 7.26 1.34
C ARG A 252 17.58 6.15 0.44
N GLY A 253 18.45 5.37 -0.22
CA GLY A 253 18.06 4.21 -1.04
C GLY A 253 17.52 4.50 -2.44
N TYR A 254 17.86 5.66 -3.01
CA TYR A 254 17.44 6.14 -4.32
C TYR A 254 18.54 6.09 -5.38
#